data_AF-A0A847VHM4-F1
#
_entry.id   AF-A0A847VHM4-F1
#
_cell.length_a   1.000
_cell.length_b   1.000
_cell.length_c   1.000
_cell.angle_alpha   90.00
_cell.angle_beta   90.00
_cell.angle_gamma   90.00
#
_symmetry.space_group_name_H-M   'P 1'
#
loop_
_entity.id
_entity.type
_entity.pdbx_description
1 polymer ?
#
loop_
_entity_poly.entity_id
_entity_poly.type
_entity_poly.pdbx_seq_one_letter_code
_entity_poly.pdbx_strand_id
1 'polypeptide(L)'
;MLYAYRSFDRQWVLPDARVINQPNPELWRARGARQVFLTAPHDRAPSSAPSLTLSALIPDLHHYSGRGGRTFPSWADADGLSSSIRGPLLSHWTETLGRAPGAEDMLADIAAVGAHPGYVERFRADLGTPGLRIPLTADAALFDEAVELGRRVVWLHTFGERFADPSHGRPADAPRLAPERRPRVPAAGAIPSAPEGMPDQLAYDDAKQRLIVGTGCIEPVPPQVWRYEVSGKQVLVQWFSYRRKHRERPLIGDRRKASPLGDIQPDHWLAEYATELLNVLNVLGLLVELEPQAADLLARICAGPLLTQQALEASGAFFPEGHSPARAAPQGALPGFGAEAAN
;
A
#
# COMPACT_ATOMS: atom_id res chain seq x y z
N MET A 1 -20.53 -1.99 2.30
CA MET A 1 -19.37 -2.90 2.24
C MET A 1 -18.11 -2.15 2.68
N LEU A 2 -17.04 -2.86 3.08
CA LEU A 2 -15.74 -2.22 3.34
C LEU A 2 -15.15 -1.63 2.05
N TYR A 3 -14.40 -0.55 2.22
CA TYR A 3 -13.83 0.30 1.17
C TYR A 3 -12.47 0.80 1.60
N ALA A 4 -11.49 0.81 0.68
CA ALA A 4 -10.14 1.29 0.96
C ALA A 4 -10.10 2.81 0.80
N TYR A 5 -10.43 3.52 1.89
CA TYR A 5 -10.61 4.95 1.85
C TYR A 5 -9.27 5.69 1.79
N ARG A 6 -8.32 5.38 2.68
CA ARG A 6 -6.92 5.85 2.62
C ARG A 6 -6.00 4.66 2.81
N SER A 7 -4.71 4.83 2.57
CA SER A 7 -3.69 3.84 2.92
C SER A 7 -3.87 3.39 4.37
N PHE A 8 -4.13 2.11 4.59
CA PHE A 8 -4.42 1.49 5.89
C PHE A 8 -5.67 2.04 6.62
N ASP A 9 -6.59 2.72 5.93
CA ASP A 9 -7.88 3.16 6.47
C ASP A 9 -9.04 2.53 5.69
N ARG A 10 -9.65 1.51 6.31
CA ARG A 10 -10.85 0.84 5.80
C ARG A 10 -12.09 1.50 6.40
N GLN A 11 -13.02 1.87 5.53
CA GLN A 11 -14.29 2.48 5.92
C GLN A 11 -15.46 1.80 5.19
N TRP A 12 -16.68 2.20 5.52
CA TRP A 12 -17.88 1.66 4.89
C TRP A 12 -18.36 2.56 3.76
N VAL A 13 -18.75 1.94 2.64
CA VAL A 13 -19.40 2.61 1.51
C VAL A 13 -20.71 1.91 1.17
N LEU A 14 -21.68 2.68 0.67
CA LEU A 14 -22.87 2.16 -0.03
C LEU A 14 -22.48 1.89 -1.49
N PRO A 15 -22.34 0.62 -1.93
CA PRO A 15 -21.86 0.28 -3.26
C PRO A 15 -22.98 0.39 -4.30
N ASP A 16 -23.55 1.59 -4.46
CA ASP A 16 -24.67 1.87 -5.37
C ASP A 16 -24.30 3.04 -6.28
N ALA A 17 -24.34 2.81 -7.60
CA ALA A 17 -23.95 3.79 -8.60
C ALA A 17 -24.82 5.07 -8.55
N ARG A 18 -26.02 5.02 -7.97
CA ARG A 18 -26.91 6.19 -7.81
C ARG A 18 -26.41 7.17 -6.75
N VAL A 19 -25.57 6.73 -5.83
CA VAL A 19 -25.03 7.57 -4.73
C VAL A 19 -23.51 7.76 -4.82
N ILE A 20 -22.86 7.20 -5.83
CA ILE A 20 -21.44 7.40 -6.11
C ILE A 20 -21.32 8.37 -7.29
N ASN A 21 -20.67 9.51 -7.07
CA ASN A 21 -20.58 10.58 -8.08
C ASN A 21 -19.78 10.17 -9.33
N GLN A 22 -18.68 9.44 -9.14
CA GLN A 22 -17.78 9.00 -10.21
C GLN A 22 -17.33 7.54 -9.97
N PRO A 23 -18.22 6.56 -10.18
CA PRO A 23 -17.82 5.17 -10.09
C PRO A 23 -16.88 4.84 -11.26
N ASN A 24 -15.95 3.90 -11.04
CA ASN A 24 -15.14 3.31 -12.12
C ASN A 24 -15.64 1.88 -12.39
N PRO A 25 -16.58 1.68 -13.34
CA PRO A 25 -17.23 0.38 -13.54
C PRO A 25 -16.26 -0.78 -13.80
N GLU A 26 -15.11 -0.52 -14.43
CA GLU A 26 -14.10 -1.54 -14.71
C GLU A 26 -13.46 -2.06 -13.42
N LEU A 27 -13.04 -1.17 -12.52
CA LEU A 27 -12.52 -1.58 -11.20
C LEU A 27 -13.56 -2.32 -10.37
N TRP A 28 -14.83 -1.90 -10.44
CA TRP A 28 -15.92 -2.58 -9.73
C TRP A 28 -16.22 -3.96 -10.31
N ARG A 29 -16.11 -4.15 -11.63
CA ARG A 29 -16.30 -5.44 -12.31
C ARG A 29 -15.16 -6.42 -12.04
N ALA A 30 -13.93 -5.94 -11.90
CA ALA A 30 -12.77 -6.78 -11.56
C ALA A 30 -12.69 -7.14 -10.05
N ARG A 31 -13.65 -6.70 -9.22
CA ARG A 31 -13.66 -6.98 -7.79
C ARG A 31 -13.90 -8.47 -7.54
N GLY A 32 -12.93 -9.14 -6.92
CA GLY A 32 -12.95 -10.57 -6.70
C GLY A 32 -12.30 -11.04 -5.39
N ALA A 33 -12.47 -12.32 -5.07
CA ALA A 33 -11.87 -12.96 -3.90
C ALA A 33 -10.34 -13.08 -3.99
N ARG A 34 -9.78 -13.03 -5.21
CA ARG A 34 -8.33 -13.05 -5.48
C ARG A 34 -7.75 -11.66 -5.80
N GLN A 35 -8.62 -10.66 -5.90
CA GLN A 35 -8.24 -9.34 -6.37
C GLN A 35 -7.41 -8.59 -5.34
N VAL A 36 -6.32 -7.97 -5.83
CA VAL A 36 -5.56 -6.94 -5.12
C VAL A 36 -5.46 -5.72 -6.02
N PHE A 37 -5.69 -4.55 -5.43
CA PHE A 37 -5.53 -3.26 -6.08
C PHE A 37 -4.26 -2.60 -5.55
N LEU A 38 -3.30 -2.35 -6.44
CA LEU A 38 -2.15 -1.51 -6.15
C LEU A 38 -2.50 -0.06 -6.49
N THR A 39 -2.18 0.87 -5.59
CA THR A 39 -2.35 2.31 -5.83
C THR A 39 -1.02 3.02 -5.67
N ALA A 40 -0.65 3.82 -6.66
CA ALA A 40 0.64 4.52 -6.71
C ALA A 40 0.49 5.89 -7.41
N PRO A 41 1.33 6.89 -7.09
CA PRO A 41 1.35 8.14 -7.81
C PRO A 41 1.88 7.90 -9.23
N HIS A 42 1.30 8.57 -10.22
CA HIS A 42 1.73 8.45 -11.62
C HIS A 42 2.11 9.80 -12.24
N ASP A 43 1.56 10.88 -11.69
CA ASP A 43 1.73 12.28 -12.10
C ASP A 43 2.78 13.03 -11.26
N ARG A 44 3.34 12.38 -10.23
CA ARG A 44 4.29 12.98 -9.28
C ARG A 44 5.20 11.92 -8.66
N ALA A 45 6.29 12.39 -8.05
CA ALA A 45 7.14 11.58 -7.18
C ALA A 45 6.45 11.32 -5.82
N PRO A 46 6.62 10.14 -5.20
CA PRO A 46 6.32 9.96 -3.79
C PRO A 46 7.30 10.81 -2.95
N SER A 47 6.81 11.52 -1.93
CA SER A 47 7.69 12.34 -1.07
C SER A 47 8.45 11.52 -0.04
N SER A 48 7.93 10.35 0.31
CA SER A 48 8.54 9.34 1.15
C SER A 48 7.86 7.99 0.93
N ALA A 49 8.39 6.94 1.53
CA ALA A 49 7.87 5.59 1.38
C ALA A 49 6.59 5.34 2.19
N PRO A 50 5.90 4.21 1.93
CA PRO A 50 6.04 3.38 0.74
C PRO A 50 5.63 4.13 -0.54
N SER A 51 6.26 3.79 -1.67
CA SER A 51 5.98 4.43 -2.96
C SER A 51 4.62 4.02 -3.54
N LEU A 52 4.08 2.90 -3.04
CA LEU A 52 2.81 2.31 -3.43
C LEU A 52 2.12 1.70 -2.20
N THR A 53 0.80 1.57 -2.25
CA THR A 53 0.03 0.83 -1.24
C THR A 53 -0.92 -0.14 -1.91
N LEU A 54 -1.28 -1.21 -1.20
CA LEU A 54 -2.12 -2.29 -1.75
C LEU A 54 -3.37 -2.46 -0.92
N SER A 55 -4.42 -3.02 -1.52
CA SER A 55 -5.69 -3.29 -0.85
C SER A 55 -6.45 -4.42 -1.53
N ALA A 56 -7.14 -5.24 -0.74
CA ALA A 56 -8.12 -6.22 -1.24
C ALA A 56 -9.49 -5.59 -1.57
N LEU A 57 -9.71 -4.38 -1.06
CA LEU A 57 -10.94 -3.59 -1.20
C LEU A 57 -10.81 -2.59 -2.34
N ILE A 58 -11.96 -2.19 -2.91
CA ILE A 58 -12.01 -1.12 -3.92
C ILE A 58 -11.41 0.16 -3.32
N PRO A 59 -10.39 0.76 -3.96
CA PRO A 59 -9.75 1.97 -3.44
C PRO A 59 -10.55 3.23 -3.78
N ASP A 60 -10.51 4.20 -2.88
CA ASP A 60 -10.87 5.60 -3.13
C ASP A 60 -9.97 6.21 -4.19
N LEU A 61 -10.49 7.22 -4.89
CA LEU A 61 -9.69 8.06 -5.77
C LEU A 61 -8.44 8.59 -5.05
N HIS A 62 -8.57 8.91 -3.76
CA HIS A 62 -7.50 9.42 -2.91
C HIS A 62 -6.88 8.36 -1.98
N HIS A 63 -6.98 7.07 -2.31
CA HIS A 63 -6.48 5.99 -1.47
C HIS A 63 -5.00 6.20 -1.08
N TYR A 64 -4.12 6.41 -2.07
CA TYR A 64 -2.69 6.64 -1.82
C TYR A 64 -2.42 8.03 -1.21
N SER A 65 -1.94 8.08 0.04
CA SER A 65 -1.57 9.29 0.81
C SER A 65 -2.63 10.40 0.92
N GLY A 66 -3.90 10.12 0.63
CA GLY A 66 -4.95 11.14 0.57
C GLY A 66 -4.86 12.07 -0.65
N ARG A 67 -3.97 11.78 -1.60
CA ARG A 67 -3.83 12.49 -2.89
C ARG A 67 -4.19 11.62 -4.08
N GLY A 68 -4.21 10.31 -3.89
CA GLY A 68 -4.53 9.35 -4.94
C GLY A 68 -3.37 9.10 -5.89
N GLY A 69 -3.74 8.63 -7.07
CA GLY A 69 -2.82 8.24 -8.13
C GLY A 69 -3.55 7.33 -9.10
N ARG A 70 -2.84 6.35 -9.67
CA ARG A 70 -3.43 5.32 -10.51
C ARG A 70 -3.65 4.05 -9.71
N THR A 71 -4.74 3.35 -10.03
CA THR A 71 -5.02 2.00 -9.52
C THR A 71 -4.63 0.98 -10.58
N PHE A 72 -3.89 -0.04 -10.16
CA PHE A 72 -3.46 -1.17 -10.97
C PHE A 72 -4.07 -2.45 -10.37
N PRO A 73 -5.13 -3.00 -10.97
CA PRO A 73 -5.68 -4.28 -10.54
C PRO A 73 -4.71 -5.42 -10.86
N SER A 74 -4.65 -6.46 -10.02
CA SER A 74 -3.84 -7.65 -10.28
C SER A 74 -4.48 -8.58 -11.34
N TRP A 75 -5.81 -8.64 -11.37
CA TRP A 75 -6.60 -9.38 -12.34
C TRP A 75 -7.54 -8.47 -13.13
N ALA A 76 -7.77 -8.82 -14.39
CA ALA A 76 -8.67 -8.10 -15.28
C ALA A 76 -10.15 -8.50 -15.08
N ASP A 77 -10.40 -9.62 -14.38
CA ASP A 77 -11.74 -10.14 -14.07
C ASP A 77 -11.89 -10.48 -12.57
N ALA A 78 -13.14 -10.67 -12.14
CA ALA A 78 -13.49 -10.97 -10.75
C ALA A 78 -13.11 -12.38 -10.29
N ASP A 79 -12.99 -13.34 -11.22
CA ASP A 79 -12.66 -14.73 -10.89
C ASP A 79 -11.14 -14.91 -10.67
N GLY A 80 -10.34 -13.92 -11.09
CA GLY A 80 -8.90 -13.94 -10.99
C GLY A 80 -8.28 -14.94 -11.96
N LEU A 81 -8.83 -15.04 -13.17
CA LEU A 81 -8.35 -15.96 -14.21
C LEU A 81 -7.50 -15.25 -15.26
N SER A 82 -7.81 -13.98 -15.56
CA SER A 82 -7.11 -13.16 -16.55
C SER A 82 -6.17 -12.20 -15.85
N SER A 83 -4.87 -12.42 -16.01
CA SER A 83 -3.85 -11.53 -15.43
C SER A 83 -3.93 -10.13 -16.02
N SER A 84 -3.73 -9.10 -15.18
CA SER A 84 -3.46 -7.74 -15.65
C SER A 84 -2.01 -7.54 -16.12
N ILE A 85 -1.13 -8.50 -15.85
CA ILE A 85 0.24 -8.52 -16.35
C ILE A 85 0.23 -9.09 -17.77
N ARG A 86 0.98 -8.44 -18.67
CA ARG A 86 1.00 -8.81 -20.08
C ARG A 86 1.72 -10.14 -20.29
N GLY A 87 1.13 -11.00 -21.13
CA GLY A 87 1.70 -12.30 -21.51
C GLY A 87 3.15 -12.24 -22.01
N PRO A 88 3.52 -11.32 -22.93
CA PRO A 88 4.90 -11.24 -23.43
C PRO A 88 5.94 -10.95 -22.35
N LEU A 89 5.58 -10.15 -21.33
CA LEU A 89 6.45 -9.92 -20.16
C LEU A 89 6.64 -11.22 -19.38
N LEU A 90 5.56 -11.95 -19.09
CA LEU A 90 5.63 -13.23 -18.36
C LEU A 90 6.43 -14.29 -19.12
N SER A 91 6.26 -14.37 -20.45
CA SER A 91 7.02 -15.30 -21.30
C SER A 91 8.51 -15.01 -21.26
N HIS A 92 8.91 -13.75 -21.49
CA HIS A 92 10.32 -13.37 -21.44
C HIS A 92 10.94 -13.59 -20.05
N TRP A 93 10.19 -13.28 -19.00
CA TRP A 93 10.68 -13.50 -17.64
C TRP A 93 10.79 -15.00 -17.32
N THR A 94 9.87 -15.82 -17.85
CA THR A 94 9.95 -17.29 -17.74
C THR A 94 11.23 -17.85 -18.33
N GLU A 95 11.58 -17.41 -19.54
CA GLU A 95 12.82 -17.81 -20.22
C GLU A 95 14.05 -17.41 -19.41
N THR A 96 14.04 -16.21 -18.84
CA THR A 96 15.17 -15.69 -18.06
C THR A 96 15.38 -16.43 -16.75
N LEU A 97 14.29 -16.68 -15.99
CA LEU A 97 14.38 -17.30 -14.67
C LEU A 97 14.42 -18.83 -14.71
N GLY A 98 14.12 -19.45 -15.86
CA GLY A 98 13.98 -20.89 -15.99
C GLY A 98 12.74 -21.47 -15.28
N ARG A 99 11.80 -20.62 -14.85
CA ARG A 99 10.53 -21.00 -14.21
C ARG A 99 9.43 -20.02 -14.59
N ALA A 100 8.18 -20.45 -14.59
CA ALA A 100 7.05 -19.61 -15.01
C ALA A 100 6.45 -18.80 -13.85
N PRO A 101 6.75 -17.50 -13.68
CA PRO A 101 6.09 -16.66 -12.68
C PRO A 101 4.61 -16.43 -13.01
N GLY A 102 3.77 -16.49 -11.98
CA GLY A 102 2.35 -16.12 -12.07
C GLY A 102 2.09 -14.63 -11.84
N ALA A 103 0.86 -14.19 -12.10
CA ALA A 103 0.43 -12.80 -11.84
C ALA A 103 0.61 -12.37 -10.37
N GLU A 104 0.41 -13.30 -9.44
CA GLU A 104 0.61 -13.07 -8.01
C GLU A 104 2.09 -12.93 -7.64
N ASP A 105 3.00 -13.64 -8.32
CA ASP A 105 4.44 -13.52 -8.11
C ASP A 105 4.92 -12.14 -8.55
N MET A 106 4.44 -11.66 -9.69
CA MET A 106 4.70 -10.30 -10.18
C MET A 106 4.27 -9.24 -9.17
N LEU A 107 3.04 -9.37 -8.66
CA LEU A 107 2.50 -8.44 -7.68
C LEU A 107 3.33 -8.47 -6.38
N ALA A 108 3.72 -9.66 -5.94
CA ALA A 108 4.55 -9.85 -4.78
C ALA A 108 5.93 -9.19 -4.96
N ASP A 109 6.62 -9.45 -6.07
CA ASP A 109 7.90 -8.83 -6.40
C ASP A 109 7.83 -7.28 -6.40
N ILE A 110 6.80 -6.71 -7.05
CA ILE A 110 6.54 -5.26 -7.03
C ILE A 110 6.32 -4.75 -5.60
N ALA A 111 5.60 -5.51 -4.76
CA ALA A 111 5.35 -5.13 -3.37
C ALA A 111 6.64 -5.21 -2.53
N ALA A 112 7.46 -6.24 -2.72
CA ALA A 112 8.74 -6.40 -2.03
C ALA A 112 9.69 -5.24 -2.32
N VAL A 113 9.74 -4.81 -3.59
CA VAL A 113 10.60 -3.72 -4.05
C VAL A 113 10.03 -2.35 -3.72
N GLY A 114 8.75 -2.10 -3.94
CA GLY A 114 8.19 -0.74 -3.93
C GLY A 114 7.56 -0.28 -2.62
N ALA A 115 7.24 -1.19 -1.70
CA ALA A 115 6.43 -0.91 -0.51
C ALA A 115 7.23 -0.72 0.79
N HIS A 116 8.49 -0.28 0.71
CA HIS A 116 9.34 -0.02 1.87
C HIS A 116 10.22 1.25 1.70
N PRO A 117 10.79 1.82 2.78
CA PRO A 117 11.66 3.01 2.77
C PRO A 117 12.82 2.98 1.79
N GLY A 118 13.52 1.84 1.71
CA GLY A 118 14.73 1.69 0.92
C GLY A 118 14.55 2.00 -0.58
N TYR A 119 13.36 1.80 -1.15
CA TYR A 119 13.09 2.14 -2.55
C TYR A 119 13.14 3.64 -2.82
N VAL A 120 12.42 4.44 -2.03
CA VAL A 120 12.38 5.90 -2.22
C VAL A 120 13.74 6.52 -1.86
N GLU A 121 14.43 5.96 -0.88
CA GLU A 121 15.79 6.38 -0.52
C GLU A 121 16.79 6.11 -1.65
N ARG A 122 16.76 4.90 -2.23
CA ARG A 122 17.66 4.50 -3.30
C ARG A 122 17.43 5.28 -4.59
N PHE A 123 16.18 5.43 -5.01
CA PHE A 123 15.81 6.00 -6.30
C PHE A 123 15.38 7.47 -6.23
N ARG A 124 15.72 8.19 -5.16
CA ARG A 124 15.26 9.58 -4.94
C ARG A 124 15.56 10.50 -6.12
N ALA A 125 16.74 10.38 -6.72
CA ALA A 125 17.12 11.18 -7.88
C ALA A 125 16.26 10.83 -9.11
N ASP A 126 16.04 9.55 -9.35
CA ASP A 126 15.32 9.04 -10.51
C ASP A 126 13.81 9.31 -10.44
N LEU A 127 13.24 9.29 -9.24
CA LEU A 127 11.83 9.58 -8.97
C LEU A 127 11.45 11.03 -9.28
N GLY A 128 12.41 11.92 -9.54
CA GLY A 128 12.14 13.28 -10.01
C GLY A 128 11.32 13.33 -11.31
N THR A 129 11.42 12.29 -12.15
CA THR A 129 10.52 12.10 -13.30
C THR A 129 9.36 11.19 -12.91
N PRO A 130 8.10 11.66 -13.01
CA PRO A 130 6.93 10.87 -12.64
C PRO A 130 6.86 9.48 -13.28
N GLY A 131 6.24 8.55 -12.54
CA GLY A 131 6.14 7.13 -12.87
C GLY A 131 7.11 6.28 -12.06
N LEU A 132 6.58 5.30 -11.33
CA LEU A 132 7.40 4.32 -10.62
C LEU A 132 7.99 3.32 -11.61
N ARG A 133 9.27 2.97 -11.42
CA ARG A 133 9.99 1.98 -12.23
C ARG A 133 10.55 0.94 -11.27
N ILE A 134 10.11 -0.30 -11.44
CA ILE A 134 10.48 -1.40 -10.56
C ILE A 134 11.63 -2.17 -11.24
N PRO A 135 12.83 -2.26 -10.63
CA PRO A 135 13.88 -3.14 -11.11
C PRO A 135 13.39 -4.60 -11.07
N LEU A 136 13.51 -5.31 -12.19
CA LEU A 136 13.17 -6.72 -12.28
C LEU A 136 14.46 -7.53 -12.34
N THR A 137 14.68 -8.40 -11.36
CA THR A 137 15.87 -9.27 -11.31
C THR A 137 15.83 -10.33 -12.41
N ALA A 138 16.99 -10.60 -13.00
CA ALA A 138 17.22 -11.76 -13.87
C ALA A 138 17.80 -12.96 -13.09
N ASP A 139 18.09 -12.79 -11.80
CA ASP A 139 18.48 -13.86 -10.88
C ASP A 139 17.25 -14.53 -10.27
N ALA A 140 17.09 -15.84 -10.51
CA ALA A 140 15.96 -16.64 -10.04
C ALA A 140 15.89 -16.78 -8.51
N ALA A 141 17.03 -16.88 -7.82
CA ALA A 141 17.04 -17.01 -6.38
C ALA A 141 16.61 -15.70 -5.71
N LEU A 142 17.11 -14.56 -6.21
CA LEU A 142 16.68 -13.24 -5.73
C LEU A 142 15.19 -12.99 -6.01
N PHE A 143 14.69 -13.48 -7.16
CA PHE A 143 13.27 -13.39 -7.46
C PHE A 143 12.41 -14.21 -6.50
N ASP A 144 12.82 -15.43 -6.16
CA ASP A 144 12.12 -16.26 -5.17
C ASP A 144 12.07 -15.60 -3.79
N GLU A 145 13.18 -15.00 -3.35
CA GLU A 145 13.24 -14.22 -2.11
C GLU A 145 12.30 -13.00 -2.15
N ALA A 146 12.26 -12.28 -3.27
CA ALA A 146 11.37 -11.14 -3.48
C ALA A 146 9.90 -11.54 -3.48
N VAL A 147 9.55 -12.66 -4.13
CA VAL A 147 8.20 -13.17 -4.10
C VAL A 147 7.78 -13.52 -2.67
N GLU A 148 8.58 -14.25 -1.90
CA GLU A 148 8.18 -14.62 -0.53
C GLU A 148 8.01 -13.42 0.41
N LEU A 149 8.93 -12.46 0.36
CA LEU A 149 8.82 -11.21 1.11
C LEU A 149 7.60 -10.40 0.64
N GLY A 150 7.42 -10.31 -0.67
CA GLY A 150 6.31 -9.64 -1.32
C GLY A 150 4.95 -10.18 -0.94
N ARG A 151 4.79 -11.51 -0.93
CA ARG A 151 3.57 -12.18 -0.48
C ARG A 151 3.24 -11.82 0.96
N ARG A 152 4.25 -11.68 1.83
CA ARG A 152 4.08 -11.19 3.20
C ARG A 152 3.63 -9.73 3.24
N VAL A 153 4.23 -8.85 2.45
CA VAL A 153 3.83 -7.44 2.34
C VAL A 153 2.39 -7.30 1.86
N VAL A 154 1.99 -8.04 0.81
CA VAL A 154 0.61 -8.03 0.30
C VAL A 154 -0.37 -8.54 1.35
N TRP A 155 -0.05 -9.63 2.06
CA TRP A 155 -0.85 -10.14 3.17
C TRP A 155 -1.06 -9.07 4.27
N LEU A 156 -0.01 -8.32 4.62
CA LEU A 156 -0.08 -7.24 5.60
C LEU A 156 -0.95 -6.07 5.11
N HIS A 157 -0.72 -5.57 3.89
CA HIS A 157 -1.48 -4.46 3.30
C HIS A 157 -2.96 -4.80 3.12
N THR A 158 -3.29 -6.08 2.97
CA THR A 158 -4.66 -6.57 2.85
C THR A 158 -5.25 -7.04 4.17
N PHE A 159 -4.61 -6.76 5.31
CA PHE A 159 -5.07 -7.16 6.65
C PHE A 159 -5.36 -8.67 6.77
N GLY A 160 -4.59 -9.49 6.06
CA GLY A 160 -4.70 -10.95 6.04
C GLY A 160 -5.73 -11.51 5.07
N GLU A 161 -6.45 -10.66 4.34
CA GLU A 161 -7.54 -11.10 3.44
C GLU A 161 -7.04 -11.74 2.13
N ARG A 162 -5.78 -11.49 1.74
CA ARG A 162 -5.15 -12.04 0.53
C ARG A 162 -3.79 -12.61 0.87
N PHE A 163 -3.30 -13.55 0.06
CA PHE A 163 -1.99 -14.19 0.26
C PHE A 163 -1.84 -14.88 1.63
N ALA A 164 -2.96 -15.39 2.17
CA ALA A 164 -2.94 -16.25 3.34
C ALA A 164 -2.30 -17.59 2.98
N ASP A 165 -1.30 -17.97 3.77
CA ASP A 165 -0.54 -19.21 3.72
C ASP A 165 0.02 -19.49 5.14
N PRO A 166 -0.69 -20.31 5.94
CA PRO A 166 -0.26 -20.65 7.29
C PRO A 166 1.13 -21.32 7.35
N SER A 167 1.53 -22.05 6.30
CA SER A 167 2.82 -22.75 6.28
C SER A 167 4.01 -21.79 6.17
N HIS A 168 3.77 -20.57 5.68
CA HIS A 168 4.73 -19.47 5.61
C HIS A 168 4.42 -18.37 6.64
N GLY A 169 3.69 -18.69 7.71
CA GLY A 169 3.39 -17.77 8.81
C GLY A 169 2.42 -16.65 8.45
N ARG A 170 1.65 -16.79 7.36
CA ARG A 170 0.60 -15.86 6.89
C ARG A 170 -0.80 -16.47 7.13
N PRO A 171 -1.27 -16.67 8.37
CA PRO A 171 -2.59 -17.26 8.62
C PRO A 171 -3.75 -16.51 7.95
N ALA A 172 -4.87 -17.20 7.71
CA ALA A 172 -6.09 -16.62 7.14
C ALA A 172 -6.91 -15.84 8.20
N ASP A 173 -6.23 -14.97 8.95
CA ASP A 173 -6.79 -14.12 10.00
C ASP A 173 -6.10 -12.75 10.00
N ALA A 174 -6.60 -11.84 10.85
CA ALA A 174 -6.04 -10.50 10.95
C ALA A 174 -4.60 -10.56 11.52
N PRO A 175 -3.60 -9.95 10.85
CA PRO A 175 -2.21 -10.00 11.28
C PRO A 175 -2.01 -9.57 12.74
N ARG A 176 -1.18 -10.33 13.47
CA ARG A 176 -0.84 -10.05 14.86
C ARG A 176 0.66 -10.11 15.08
N LEU A 177 1.18 -9.11 15.79
CA LEU A 177 2.50 -9.17 16.40
C LEU A 177 2.57 -10.27 17.45
N ALA A 178 3.79 -10.72 17.72
CA ALA A 178 4.10 -11.65 18.80
C ALA A 178 3.57 -11.10 20.15
N PRO A 179 3.10 -11.96 21.07
CA PRO A 179 2.38 -11.53 22.28
C PRO A 179 3.08 -10.44 23.10
N GLU A 180 4.40 -10.46 23.16
CA GLU A 180 5.27 -9.57 23.96
C GLU A 180 5.31 -8.15 23.39
N ARG A 181 5.08 -8.01 22.08
CA ARG A 181 5.14 -6.74 21.34
C ARG A 181 3.77 -6.29 20.83
N ARG A 182 2.74 -7.10 21.07
CA ARG A 182 1.38 -6.88 20.58
C ARG A 182 0.73 -5.67 21.26
N PRO A 183 0.31 -4.63 20.52
CA PRO A 183 -0.43 -3.49 21.06
C PRO A 183 -1.74 -3.93 21.71
N ARG A 184 -2.02 -3.42 22.90
CA ARG A 184 -3.21 -3.70 23.70
C ARG A 184 -3.69 -2.43 24.38
N VAL A 185 -4.98 -2.37 24.68
CA VAL A 185 -5.52 -1.35 25.59
C VAL A 185 -5.28 -1.84 27.02
N PRO A 186 -4.45 -1.18 27.84
CA PRO A 186 -4.24 -1.59 29.22
C PRO A 186 -5.50 -1.31 30.05
N ALA A 187 -5.72 -2.10 31.12
CA ALA A 187 -6.92 -1.99 31.95
C ALA A 187 -7.12 -0.57 32.53
N ALA A 188 -6.03 0.08 32.94
CA ALA A 188 -6.03 1.45 33.46
C ALA A 188 -6.06 2.55 32.37
N GLY A 189 -6.04 2.18 31.08
CA GLY A 189 -5.98 3.10 29.94
C GLY A 189 -7.09 2.88 28.93
N ALA A 190 -8.26 2.42 29.36
CA ALA A 190 -9.42 2.23 28.50
C ALA A 190 -9.76 3.50 27.72
N ILE A 191 -10.00 3.37 26.41
CA ILE A 191 -10.45 4.48 25.56
C ILE A 191 -11.93 4.74 25.90
N PRO A 192 -12.33 5.97 26.29
CA PRO A 192 -13.70 6.22 26.68
C PRO A 192 -14.68 6.00 25.51
N SER A 193 -15.73 5.24 25.76
CA SER A 193 -16.81 4.97 24.82
C SER A 193 -18.08 5.79 25.08
N ALA A 194 -18.09 6.64 26.10
CA ALA A 194 -19.19 7.56 26.37
C ALA A 194 -19.06 8.84 25.51
N PRO A 195 -20.17 9.46 25.07
CA PRO A 195 -20.13 10.68 24.24
C PRO A 195 -19.33 11.84 24.84
N GLU A 196 -19.36 12.01 26.16
CA GLU A 196 -18.65 13.06 26.89
C GLU A 196 -17.14 12.87 26.78
N GLY A 197 -16.68 11.61 26.81
CA GLY A 197 -15.27 11.22 26.76
C GLY A 197 -14.75 10.90 25.36
N MET A 198 -15.55 11.12 24.30
CA MET A 198 -15.16 10.81 22.94
C MET A 198 -13.82 11.49 22.58
N PRO A 199 -12.80 10.74 22.12
CA PRO A 199 -11.48 11.28 21.84
C PRO A 199 -11.50 12.39 20.78
N ASP A 200 -10.81 13.50 21.07
CA ASP A 200 -10.57 14.57 20.08
C ASP A 200 -9.09 14.77 19.75
N GLN A 201 -8.20 14.17 20.54
CA GLN A 201 -6.76 14.31 20.41
C GLN A 201 -6.08 12.94 20.30
N LEU A 202 -5.05 12.90 19.47
CA LEU A 202 -4.11 11.78 19.35
C LEU A 202 -2.72 12.31 19.70
N ALA A 203 -2.05 11.65 20.64
CA ALA A 203 -0.70 11.99 21.05
C ALA A 203 0.15 10.73 21.23
N TYR A 204 1.45 10.92 21.42
CA TYR A 204 2.39 9.83 21.59
C TYR A 204 3.34 10.11 22.76
N ASP A 205 3.47 9.14 23.66
CA ASP A 205 4.45 9.14 24.76
C ASP A 205 5.62 8.25 24.36
N ASP A 206 6.73 8.85 23.96
CA ASP A 206 7.93 8.15 23.47
C ASP A 206 8.61 7.34 24.60
N ALA A 207 8.63 7.88 25.83
CA ALA A 207 9.25 7.24 26.98
C ALA A 207 8.52 5.95 27.40
N LYS A 208 7.19 5.93 27.28
CA LYS A 208 6.38 4.75 27.60
C LYS A 208 5.98 3.93 26.37
N GLN A 209 6.34 4.38 25.17
CA GLN A 209 5.91 3.80 23.91
C GLN A 209 4.38 3.64 23.84
N ARG A 210 3.64 4.71 24.13
CA ARG A 210 2.16 4.69 24.18
C ARG A 210 1.55 5.59 23.12
N LEU A 211 0.57 5.06 22.41
CA LEU A 211 -0.36 5.87 21.65
C LEU A 211 -1.47 6.35 22.59
N ILE A 212 -1.60 7.66 22.78
CA ILE A 212 -2.62 8.28 23.61
C ILE A 212 -3.82 8.64 22.73
N VAL A 213 -5.00 8.14 23.09
CA VAL A 213 -6.26 8.34 22.35
C VAL A 213 -7.27 8.99 23.30
N GLY A 214 -7.39 10.32 23.24
CA GLY A 214 -8.12 11.07 24.26
C GLY A 214 -7.49 10.86 25.64
N THR A 215 -8.27 10.35 26.60
CA THR A 215 -7.77 10.00 27.94
C THR A 215 -7.34 8.54 28.08
N GLY A 216 -7.55 7.71 27.04
CA GLY A 216 -7.10 6.32 27.00
C GLY A 216 -5.76 6.15 26.30
N CYS A 217 -5.25 4.92 26.25
CA CYS A 217 -4.01 4.62 25.55
C CYS A 217 -3.94 3.19 24.99
N ILE A 218 -2.99 2.96 24.10
CA ILE A 218 -2.61 1.65 23.57
C ILE A 218 -1.10 1.47 23.75
N GLU A 219 -0.70 0.30 24.24
CA GLU A 219 0.70 -0.04 24.48
C GLU A 219 1.00 -1.54 24.25
N PRO A 220 2.24 -1.91 23.86
CA PRO A 220 3.30 -1.02 23.40
C PRO A 220 3.08 -0.57 21.94
N VAL A 221 3.54 0.64 21.61
CA VAL A 221 3.57 1.20 20.25
C VAL A 221 4.97 1.79 20.02
N PRO A 222 5.86 1.10 19.27
CA PRO A 222 7.20 1.62 18.98
C PRO A 222 7.18 2.95 18.21
N PRO A 223 8.20 3.81 18.38
CA PRO A 223 8.23 5.12 17.72
C PRO A 223 8.16 5.05 16.18
N GLN A 224 8.70 3.98 15.59
CA GLN A 224 8.65 3.72 14.15
C GLN A 224 7.21 3.49 13.68
N VAL A 225 6.39 2.76 14.45
CA VAL A 225 4.97 2.55 14.17
C VAL A 225 4.19 3.86 14.28
N TRP A 226 4.50 4.67 15.30
CA TRP A 226 3.91 6.00 15.44
C TRP A 226 4.23 6.91 14.25
N ARG A 227 5.49 6.94 13.82
CA ARG A 227 5.99 7.80 12.73
C ARG A 227 5.70 7.26 11.33
N TYR A 228 5.12 6.06 11.21
CA TYR A 228 4.85 5.45 9.92
C TYR A 228 3.99 6.35 9.04
N GLU A 229 4.46 6.59 7.83
CA GLU A 229 3.85 7.47 6.86
C GLU A 229 3.74 6.80 5.48
N VAL A 230 2.91 7.38 4.62
CA VAL A 230 2.82 7.05 3.20
C VAL A 230 2.93 8.36 2.42
N SER A 231 4.05 8.57 1.73
CA SER A 231 4.33 9.80 0.99
C SER A 231 4.03 11.07 1.80
N GLY A 232 4.69 11.20 2.94
CA GLY A 232 4.65 12.36 3.84
C GLY A 232 3.36 12.46 4.66
N LYS A 233 2.48 11.46 4.58
CA LYS A 233 1.23 11.42 5.34
C LYS A 233 1.32 10.38 6.44
N GLN A 234 1.45 10.83 7.68
CA GLN A 234 1.45 9.96 8.86
C GLN A 234 0.11 9.21 8.97
N VAL A 235 0.17 7.88 8.98
CA VAL A 235 -1.00 7.00 8.84
C VAL A 235 -1.94 7.14 10.04
N LEU A 236 -1.43 7.04 11.27
CA LEU A 236 -2.25 7.05 12.48
C LEU A 236 -2.96 8.40 12.69
N VAL A 237 -2.29 9.51 12.43
CA VAL A 237 -2.90 10.85 12.51
C VAL A 237 -3.96 11.03 11.44
N GLN A 238 -3.71 10.57 10.20
CA GLN A 238 -4.73 10.60 9.15
C GLN A 238 -5.95 9.76 9.56
N TRP A 239 -5.73 8.51 9.97
CA TRP A 239 -6.77 7.57 10.37
C TRP A 239 -7.64 8.11 11.50
N PHE A 240 -7.02 8.73 12.52
CA PHE A 240 -7.73 9.33 13.66
C PHE A 240 -8.50 10.59 13.28
N SER A 241 -8.02 11.40 12.33
CA SER A 241 -8.69 12.64 11.93
C SER A 241 -10.12 12.43 11.40
N TYR A 242 -10.42 11.23 10.89
CA TYR A 242 -11.75 10.82 10.44
C TYR A 242 -12.65 10.28 11.55
N ARG A 243 -12.11 10.09 12.77
CA ARG A 243 -12.78 9.39 13.88
C ARG A 243 -12.83 10.20 15.18
N ARG A 244 -12.10 11.30 15.28
CA ARG A 244 -12.12 12.22 16.42
C ARG A 244 -13.48 12.90 16.61
N LYS A 245 -13.80 13.40 17.80
CA LYS A 245 -15.08 14.06 18.13
C LYS A 245 -15.41 15.22 17.20
N HIS A 246 -14.47 16.13 16.98
CA HIS A 246 -14.64 17.32 16.16
C HIS A 246 -13.97 17.14 14.80
N ARG A 247 -14.72 16.70 13.79
CA ARG A 247 -14.22 16.36 12.45
C ARG A 247 -14.27 17.50 11.44
N GLU A 248 -14.49 18.73 11.92
CA GLU A 248 -14.55 19.91 11.07
C GLU A 248 -13.24 20.09 10.30
N ARG A 249 -13.37 20.29 8.99
CA ARG A 249 -12.24 20.65 8.14
C ARG A 249 -12.22 22.16 8.00
N PRO A 250 -11.04 22.80 8.12
CA PRO A 250 -10.92 24.22 7.83
C PRO A 250 -11.52 24.52 6.46
N LEU A 251 -12.40 25.52 6.40
CA LEU A 251 -12.90 26.05 5.13
C LEU A 251 -11.72 26.73 4.43
N ILE A 252 -11.19 26.09 3.39
CA ILE A 252 -10.11 26.67 2.56
C ILE A 252 -10.76 27.40 1.37
N GLY A 253 -10.74 28.74 1.41
CA GLY A 253 -11.25 29.64 0.38
C GLY A 253 -12.78 29.78 0.36
N ASP A 254 -13.33 30.36 -0.71
CA ASP A 254 -14.78 30.53 -0.93
C ASP A 254 -15.51 29.21 -1.28
N ARG A 255 -15.06 28.11 -0.68
CA ARG A 255 -15.70 26.80 -0.88
C ARG A 255 -17.08 26.80 -0.25
N ARG A 256 -17.99 26.11 -0.95
CA ARG A 256 -19.36 25.84 -0.50
C ARG A 256 -19.35 25.34 0.95
N LYS A 257 -20.25 25.86 1.79
CA LYS A 257 -20.47 25.36 3.15
C LYS A 257 -20.62 23.84 3.12
N ALA A 258 -20.06 23.17 4.13
CA ALA A 258 -20.17 21.72 4.26
C ALA A 258 -21.65 21.30 4.30
N SER A 259 -21.95 20.14 3.71
CA SER A 259 -23.30 19.58 3.74
C SER A 259 -23.70 19.21 5.17
N PRO A 260 -24.92 19.51 5.64
CA PRO A 260 -25.42 19.07 6.94
C PRO A 260 -25.41 17.55 7.13
N LEU A 261 -25.42 16.78 6.03
CA LEU A 261 -25.23 15.32 6.09
C LEU A 261 -23.88 14.92 6.69
N GLY A 262 -22.87 15.81 6.61
CA GLY A 262 -21.57 15.62 7.23
C GLY A 262 -21.63 15.64 8.77
N ASP A 263 -22.69 16.19 9.36
CA ASP A 263 -22.88 16.27 10.82
C ASP A 263 -23.42 14.94 11.39
N ILE A 264 -23.91 14.05 10.52
CA ILE A 264 -24.37 12.70 10.89
C ILE A 264 -23.14 11.81 11.07
N GLN A 265 -22.64 11.77 12.30
CA GLN A 265 -21.45 11.01 12.68
C GLN A 265 -21.72 10.27 13.99
N PRO A 266 -20.96 9.20 14.30
CA PRO A 266 -20.99 8.62 15.64
C PRO A 266 -20.65 9.67 16.69
N ASP A 267 -21.48 9.74 17.73
CA ASP A 267 -21.38 10.64 18.88
C ASP A 267 -20.45 10.10 19.98
N HIS A 268 -19.95 8.88 19.82
CA HIS A 268 -19.04 8.23 20.75
C HIS A 268 -17.97 7.37 20.04
N TRP A 269 -17.00 6.90 20.82
CA TRP A 269 -15.96 5.99 20.32
C TRP A 269 -16.50 4.56 20.18
N LEU A 270 -16.68 4.12 18.94
CA LEU A 270 -17.18 2.79 18.62
C LEU A 270 -16.17 1.69 18.98
N ALA A 271 -16.66 0.53 19.40
CA ALA A 271 -15.81 -0.65 19.67
C ALA A 271 -15.03 -1.09 18.40
N GLU A 272 -15.64 -0.91 17.22
CA GLU A 272 -15.03 -1.17 15.93
C GLU A 272 -13.83 -0.24 15.67
N TYR A 273 -13.83 0.99 16.20
CA TYR A 273 -12.68 1.89 16.07
C TYR A 273 -11.48 1.38 16.86
N ALA A 274 -11.70 0.87 18.08
CA ALA A 274 -10.62 0.25 18.86
C ALA A 274 -10.09 -1.01 18.15
N THR A 275 -10.97 -1.86 17.65
CA THR A 275 -10.60 -3.07 16.90
C THR A 275 -9.79 -2.74 15.64
N GLU A 276 -10.26 -1.79 14.83
CA GLU A 276 -9.56 -1.39 13.61
C GLU A 276 -8.23 -0.70 13.91
N LEU A 277 -8.15 0.14 14.95
CA LEU A 277 -6.88 0.76 15.36
C LEU A 277 -5.85 -0.29 15.78
N LEU A 278 -6.27 -1.31 16.54
CA LEU A 278 -5.39 -2.43 16.90
C LEU A 278 -4.96 -3.21 15.66
N ASN A 279 -5.85 -3.45 14.69
CA ASN A 279 -5.50 -4.08 13.41
C ASN A 279 -4.42 -3.26 12.66
N VAL A 280 -4.61 -1.96 12.54
CA VAL A 280 -3.64 -1.05 11.90
C VAL A 280 -2.30 -1.09 12.61
N LEU A 281 -2.28 -0.97 13.94
CA LEU A 281 -1.03 -0.99 14.71
C LEU A 281 -0.26 -2.30 14.56
N ASN A 282 -0.95 -3.44 14.51
CA ASN A 282 -0.30 -4.74 14.27
C ASN A 282 0.27 -4.82 12.84
N VAL A 283 -0.48 -4.38 11.83
CA VAL A 283 -0.01 -4.36 10.43
C VAL A 283 1.21 -3.46 10.28
N LEU A 284 1.15 -2.22 10.78
CA LEU A 284 2.26 -1.27 10.71
C LEU A 284 3.49 -1.77 11.46
N GLY A 285 3.33 -2.38 12.64
CA GLY A 285 4.44 -2.98 13.36
C GLY A 285 5.12 -4.12 12.60
N LEU A 286 4.33 -5.00 11.99
CA LEU A 286 4.87 -6.07 11.15
C LEU A 286 5.53 -5.56 9.87
N LEU A 287 5.04 -4.46 9.28
CA LEU A 287 5.68 -3.83 8.13
C LEU A 287 7.03 -3.24 8.52
N VAL A 288 7.11 -2.50 9.63
CA VAL A 288 8.37 -1.94 10.16
C VAL A 288 9.41 -3.03 10.39
N GLU A 289 9.02 -4.20 10.89
CA GLU A 289 9.93 -5.34 11.09
C GLU A 289 10.55 -5.87 9.77
N LEU A 290 9.83 -5.72 8.65
CA LEU A 290 10.28 -6.18 7.32
C LEU A 290 11.17 -5.16 6.59
N GLU A 291 11.14 -3.88 6.98
CA GLU A 291 11.84 -2.82 6.26
C GLU A 291 13.34 -3.06 6.08
N PRO A 292 14.11 -3.54 7.10
CA PRO A 292 15.52 -3.84 6.92
C PRO A 292 15.77 -4.98 5.93
N GLN A 293 14.96 -6.03 5.99
CA GLN A 293 15.06 -7.18 5.08
C GLN A 293 14.73 -6.78 3.64
N ALA A 294 13.69 -5.96 3.44
CA ALA A 294 13.32 -5.45 2.13
C ALA A 294 14.40 -4.51 1.56
N ALA A 295 15.01 -3.68 2.40
CA ALA A 295 16.11 -2.80 2.00
C ALA A 295 17.37 -3.57 1.57
N ASP A 296 17.75 -4.61 2.32
CA ASP A 296 18.85 -5.51 1.94
C ASP A 296 18.56 -6.21 0.61
N LEU A 297 17.37 -6.80 0.47
CA LEU A 297 16.98 -7.51 -0.73
C LEU A 297 16.99 -6.58 -1.96
N LEU A 298 16.45 -5.36 -1.84
CA LEU A 298 16.51 -4.37 -2.91
C LEU A 298 17.96 -4.04 -3.29
N ALA A 299 18.84 -3.89 -2.31
CA ALA A 299 20.26 -3.63 -2.57
C ALA A 299 20.91 -4.78 -3.37
N ARG A 300 20.62 -6.04 -3.01
CA ARG A 300 21.09 -7.23 -3.72
C ARG A 300 20.52 -7.33 -5.13
N ILE A 301 19.21 -7.12 -5.31
CA ILE A 301 18.54 -7.09 -6.63
C ILE A 301 19.23 -6.08 -7.54
N CYS A 302 19.44 -4.85 -7.08
CA CYS A 302 20.05 -3.82 -7.91
C CYS A 302 21.56 -3.98 -8.13
N ALA A 303 22.25 -4.81 -7.33
CA ALA A 303 23.64 -5.17 -7.56
C ALA A 303 23.80 -6.40 -8.47
N GLY A 304 22.75 -7.20 -8.60
CA GLY A 304 22.68 -8.38 -9.44
C GLY A 304 22.25 -8.08 -10.89
N PRO A 305 22.10 -9.13 -11.71
CA PRO A 305 21.65 -8.99 -13.08
C PRO A 305 20.17 -8.57 -13.11
N LEU A 306 19.85 -7.57 -13.92
CA LEU A 306 18.48 -7.05 -14.10
C LEU A 306 18.00 -7.29 -15.53
N LEU A 307 16.70 -7.44 -15.72
CA LEU A 307 16.09 -7.34 -17.04
C LEU A 307 16.25 -5.92 -17.57
N THR A 308 16.83 -5.81 -18.77
CA THR A 308 17.06 -4.52 -19.41
C THR A 308 15.79 -4.02 -20.11
N GLN A 309 15.65 -2.71 -20.23
CA GLN A 309 14.57 -2.11 -21.02
C GLN A 309 14.60 -2.62 -22.47
N GLN A 310 15.78 -2.72 -23.08
CA GLN A 310 15.91 -3.19 -24.46
C GLN A 310 15.38 -4.62 -24.65
N ALA A 311 15.66 -5.52 -23.71
CA ALA A 311 15.15 -6.89 -23.74
C ALA A 311 13.62 -6.94 -23.61
N LEU A 312 13.06 -6.09 -22.74
CA LEU A 312 11.62 -5.95 -22.55
C LEU A 312 10.92 -5.30 -23.77
N GLU A 313 11.57 -4.37 -24.45
CA GLU A 313 11.07 -3.80 -25.71
C GLU A 313 11.07 -4.83 -26.83
N ALA A 314 12.16 -5.58 -26.97
CA ALA A 314 12.29 -6.64 -27.97
C ALA A 314 11.27 -7.77 -27.76
N SER A 315 10.88 -8.06 -26.52
CA SER A 315 9.82 -9.04 -26.20
C SER A 315 8.41 -8.49 -26.33
N GLY A 316 8.21 -7.20 -26.63
CA GLY A 316 6.89 -6.59 -26.75
C GLY A 316 6.19 -6.32 -25.42
N ALA A 317 6.93 -6.27 -24.30
CA ALA A 317 6.38 -6.11 -22.96
C ALA A 317 5.69 -4.75 -22.72
N PHE A 318 6.18 -3.66 -23.32
CA PHE A 318 5.74 -2.30 -22.97
C PHE A 318 4.41 -1.84 -23.60
N PHE A 319 4.16 -2.14 -24.88
CA PHE A 319 2.95 -1.65 -25.57
C PHE A 319 2.25 -2.74 -26.39
N PRO A 320 0.91 -2.72 -26.49
CA PRO A 320 0.22 -3.49 -27.53
C PRO A 320 0.66 -3.00 -28.91
N GLU A 321 0.67 -3.89 -29.91
CA GLU A 321 0.94 -3.51 -31.29
C GLU A 321 0.08 -2.29 -31.69
N GLY A 322 0.73 -1.28 -32.28
CA GLY A 322 0.07 -0.04 -32.71
C GLY A 322 -0.08 1.06 -31.65
N HIS A 323 0.37 0.87 -30.41
CA HIS A 323 0.38 1.92 -29.38
C HIS A 323 1.81 2.44 -29.16
N SER A 324 2.03 3.74 -29.40
CA SER A 324 3.29 4.41 -29.06
C SER A 324 3.12 5.27 -27.81
N PRO A 325 4.14 5.40 -26.95
CA PRO A 325 4.10 6.33 -25.84
C PRO A 325 3.88 7.77 -26.34
N ALA A 326 3.11 8.56 -25.59
CA ALA A 326 3.09 10.01 -25.80
C ALA A 326 4.53 10.54 -25.71
N ARG A 327 4.95 11.35 -26.70
CA ARG A 327 6.32 11.86 -26.92
C ARG A 327 7.20 11.82 -25.68
N ALA A 328 8.22 10.95 -25.73
CA ALA A 328 9.21 10.78 -24.67
C ALA A 328 9.97 12.10 -24.43
N ALA A 329 9.88 12.64 -23.22
CA ALA A 329 10.96 13.44 -22.67
C ALA A 329 12.15 12.48 -22.40
N PRO A 330 13.40 12.88 -22.66
CA PRO A 330 14.56 12.03 -22.39
C PRO A 330 14.56 11.68 -20.89
N GLN A 331 14.37 10.40 -20.59
CA GLN A 331 14.42 9.88 -19.23
C GLN A 331 15.91 9.70 -18.88
N GLY A 332 16.32 10.16 -17.70
CA GLY A 332 17.70 9.95 -17.21
C GLY A 332 18.05 8.46 -17.21
N ALA A 333 19.27 8.13 -17.61
CA ALA A 333 19.75 6.76 -17.64
C ALA A 333 19.81 6.21 -16.21
N LEU A 334 18.98 5.21 -15.92
CA LEU A 334 19.03 4.47 -14.66
C LEU A 334 20.25 3.53 -14.67
N PRO A 335 20.95 3.36 -13.53
CA PRO A 335 21.96 2.30 -13.40
C PRO A 335 21.32 0.93 -13.70
N GLY A 336 21.86 0.20 -14.68
CA GLY A 336 21.29 -1.06 -15.20
C GLY A 336 20.38 -0.93 -16.43
N PHE A 337 20.11 0.29 -16.91
CA PHE A 337 19.29 0.57 -18.09
C PHE A 337 20.03 1.39 -19.17
N GLY A 338 21.35 1.51 -19.05
CA GLY A 338 22.18 2.07 -20.12
C GLY A 338 22.36 1.07 -21.25
N ALA A 339 22.35 1.55 -22.50
CA ALA A 339 22.82 0.75 -23.63
C ALA A 339 24.30 0.43 -23.41
N GLU A 340 24.63 -0.86 -23.22
CA GLU A 340 26.02 -1.30 -23.36
C GLU A 340 26.46 -0.96 -24.78
N ALA A 341 27.44 -0.07 -24.88
CA ALA A 341 28.11 0.21 -26.13
C ALA A 341 28.84 -1.07 -26.54
N ALA A 342 28.33 -1.73 -27.57
CA ALA A 342 29.02 -2.80 -28.25
C ALA A 342 30.40 -2.31 -28.72
N ASN A 343 31.44 -3.05 -28.33
CA ASN A 343 32.69 -3.12 -29.06
C ASN A 343 33.14 -4.57 -29.10
#